data_AF-A0A1F8F6M4-F1
#
_entry.id   AF-A0A1F8F6M4-F1
#
_cell.length_a   1.000
_cell.length_b   1.000
_cell.length_c   1.000
_cell.angle_alpha   90.00
_cell.angle_beta   90.00
_cell.angle_gamma   90.00
#
_symmetry.space_group_name_H-M   'P 1'
#
loop_
_entity.id
_entity.type
_entity.pdbx_description
1 polymer ?
#
loop_
_entity_poly.entity_id
_entity_poly.type
_entity_poly.pdbx_seq_one_letter_code
_entity_poly.pdbx_strand_id
1 'polypeptide(L)'
;MENLEQKIQQIEERNKKVEADKAWETSWTRRLLLAVFTYLAIGVYLWVIEIQRPWLNAIVPAVAFKLSTLTMPFFKKIWLKRKKQNDN
;
A
#
# COMPACT_ATOMS: atom_id res chain seq x y z
N MET A 1 -28.36 26.96 16.47
CA MET A 1 -27.16 26.22 16.93
C MET A 1 -27.20 24.74 16.53
N GLU A 2 -28.38 24.10 16.52
CA GLU A 2 -28.57 22.70 16.08
C GLU A 2 -28.01 22.36 14.67
N ASN A 3 -28.01 23.31 13.73
CA ASN A 3 -27.51 23.06 12.37
C ASN A 3 -25.98 22.87 12.28
N LEU A 4 -25.22 23.47 13.21
CA LEU A 4 -23.76 23.33 13.26
C LEU A 4 -23.37 21.99 13.90
N GLU A 5 -24.03 21.58 14.96
CA GLU A 5 -23.81 20.28 15.61
C GLU A 5 -24.13 19.12 14.66
N GLN A 6 -25.25 19.21 13.92
CA GLN A 6 -25.60 18.21 12.90
C GLN A 6 -24.56 18.11 11.78
N LYS A 7 -24.01 19.25 11.32
CA LYS A 7 -22.94 19.25 10.31
C LYS A 7 -21.65 18.64 10.85
N ILE A 8 -21.30 18.91 12.10
CA ILE A 8 -20.11 18.34 12.75
C ILE A 8 -20.26 16.81 12.86
N GLN A 9 -21.42 16.32 13.32
CA GLN A 9 -21.69 14.88 13.40
C GLN A 9 -21.61 14.19 12.03
N GLN A 10 -22.19 14.80 10.98
CA GLN A 10 -22.09 14.26 9.62
C GLN A 10 -20.65 14.22 9.09
N ILE A 11 -19.83 15.21 9.43
CA ILE A 11 -18.41 15.24 9.05
C ILE A 11 -17.64 14.16 9.81
N GLU A 12 -17.87 14.00 11.12
CA GLU A 12 -17.22 12.96 11.93
C GLU A 12 -17.59 11.54 11.47
N GLU A 13 -18.86 11.27 11.18
CA GLU A 13 -19.29 9.96 10.67
C GLU A 13 -18.62 9.61 9.33
N ARG A 14 -18.52 10.60 8.43
CA ARG A 14 -17.84 10.42 7.14
C ARG A 14 -16.34 10.22 7.32
N ASN A 15 -15.70 11.04 8.17
CA ASN A 15 -14.28 10.91 8.46
C ASN A 15 -13.95 9.55 9.09
N LYS A 16 -14.80 9.04 9.98
CA LYS A 16 -14.62 7.72 10.60
C LYS A 16 -14.59 6.59 9.58
N LYS A 17 -15.47 6.64 8.56
CA LYS A 17 -15.46 5.67 7.45
C LYS A 17 -14.17 5.78 6.63
N VAL A 18 -13.78 7.00 6.28
CA VAL A 18 -12.56 7.27 5.51
C VAL A 18 -11.30 6.83 6.27
N GLU A 19 -11.25 7.05 7.58
CA GLU A 19 -10.12 6.63 8.41
C GLU A 19 -10.03 5.10 8.54
N ALA A 20 -11.17 4.41 8.66
CA ALA A 20 -11.20 2.95 8.64
C ALA A 20 -10.69 2.39 7.30
N ASP A 21 -11.13 2.95 6.18
CA ASP A 21 -10.64 2.56 4.85
C ASP A 21 -9.15 2.85 4.69
N LYS A 22 -8.69 4.02 5.14
CA LYS A 22 -7.27 4.40 5.11
C LYS A 22 -6.42 3.49 5.98
N ALA A 23 -6.92 3.10 7.16
CA ALA A 23 -6.27 2.15 8.04
C ALA A 23 -6.18 0.76 7.38
N TRP A 24 -7.24 0.32 6.70
CA TRP A 24 -7.24 -0.91 5.92
C TRP A 24 -6.24 -0.89 4.75
N GLU A 25 -6.20 0.20 3.98
CA GLU A 25 -5.25 0.34 2.87
C GLU A 25 -3.78 0.36 3.34
N THR A 26 -3.55 0.93 4.51
CA THR A 26 -2.23 1.02 5.15
C THR A 26 -1.92 -0.24 5.97
N SER A 27 -2.91 -1.11 6.19
CA SER A 27 -2.75 -2.28 7.03
C SER A 27 -1.71 -3.24 6.47
N TRP A 28 -0.95 -3.84 7.37
CA TRP A 28 -0.04 -4.93 7.02
C TRP A 28 -0.79 -6.15 6.50
N THR A 29 -2.06 -6.33 6.90
CA THR A 29 -2.94 -7.41 6.44
C THR A 29 -3.14 -7.37 4.93
N ARG A 30 -3.46 -6.19 4.35
CA ARG A 30 -3.62 -6.05 2.89
C ARG A 30 -2.31 -6.32 2.15
N ARG A 31 -1.18 -5.83 2.69
CA ARG A 31 0.15 -6.07 2.11
C ARG A 31 0.54 -7.54 2.14
N LEU A 32 0.24 -8.24 3.24
CA LEU A 32 0.52 -9.67 3.38
C LEU A 32 -0.34 -10.49 2.43
N LEU A 33 -1.64 -10.20 2.33
CA LEU A 33 -2.55 -10.85 1.38
C LEU A 33 -2.05 -10.70 -0.07
N LEU A 34 -1.71 -9.48 -0.49
CA LEU A 34 -1.16 -9.23 -1.83
C LEU A 34 0.14 -9.98 -2.05
N ALA A 35 1.05 -10.00 -1.08
CA ALA A 35 2.31 -10.73 -1.18
C ALA A 35 2.09 -12.24 -1.31
N VAL A 36 1.19 -12.82 -0.50
CA VAL A 36 0.86 -14.25 -0.53
C VAL A 36 0.20 -14.63 -1.86
N PHE A 37 -0.82 -13.89 -2.32
CA PHE A 37 -1.46 -14.19 -3.60
C PHE A 37 -0.51 -14.04 -4.78
N THR A 38 0.35 -13.02 -4.77
CA THR A 38 1.35 -12.82 -5.83
C THR A 38 2.38 -13.95 -5.83
N TYR A 39 2.85 -14.37 -4.65
CA TYR A 39 3.79 -15.48 -4.52
C TYR A 39 3.19 -16.80 -5.01
N LEU A 40 1.95 -17.09 -4.62
CA LEU A 40 1.25 -18.31 -5.06
C LEU A 40 0.97 -18.29 -6.56
N ALA A 41 0.46 -17.19 -7.11
CA ALA A 41 0.17 -17.07 -8.54
C ALA A 41 1.43 -17.28 -9.40
N ILE A 42 2.54 -16.63 -9.03
CA ILE A 42 3.81 -16.74 -9.75
C ILE A 42 4.44 -18.11 -9.51
N GLY A 43 4.40 -18.65 -8.28
CA GLY A 43 4.89 -19.99 -7.98
C GLY A 43 4.19 -21.07 -8.81
N VAL A 44 2.86 -21.01 -8.92
CA VAL A 44 2.06 -21.91 -9.76
C VAL A 44 2.39 -21.72 -11.24
N TYR A 45 2.47 -20.48 -11.73
CA TYR A 45 2.82 -20.19 -13.12
C TYR A 45 4.21 -20.75 -13.48
N LEU A 46 5.22 -20.50 -12.65
CA LEU A 46 6.58 -20.98 -12.85
C LEU A 46 6.70 -22.52 -12.74
N TRP A 47 5.83 -23.14 -11.94
CA TRP A 47 5.72 -24.60 -11.85
C TRP A 47 5.14 -25.22 -13.12
N VAL A 48 4.12 -24.60 -13.73
CA VAL A 48 3.49 -25.06 -14.98
C VAL A 48 4.47 -25.02 -16.16
N ILE A 49 5.40 -24.06 -16.19
CA ILE A 49 6.42 -23.93 -17.24
C ILE A 49 7.71 -24.70 -16.95
N GLU A 50 7.72 -25.59 -15.95
CA GLU A 50 8.84 -26.46 -15.54
C GLU A 50 10.18 -25.73 -15.33
N ILE A 51 10.14 -24.46 -14.89
CA ILE A 51 11.37 -23.73 -14.57
C ILE A 51 12.03 -24.34 -13.33
N GLN A 52 13.34 -24.53 -13.40
CA GLN A 52 14.17 -24.94 -12.27
C GLN A 52 13.96 -24.00 -11.08
N ARG A 53 13.52 -24.56 -9.94
CA ARG A 53 13.33 -23.88 -8.64
C ARG A 53 12.28 -22.74 -8.68
N PRO A 54 11.00 -23.02 -9.01
CA PRO A 54 9.96 -22.00 -9.21
C PRO A 54 9.67 -21.18 -7.93
N TRP A 55 9.71 -21.83 -6.77
CA TRP A 55 9.48 -21.20 -5.47
C TRP A 55 10.58 -20.22 -5.04
N LEU A 56 11.83 -20.41 -5.49
CA LEU A 56 12.92 -19.44 -5.28
C LEU A 56 12.74 -18.23 -6.21
N ASN A 57 12.38 -18.48 -7.47
CA ASN A 57 12.19 -17.41 -8.45
C ASN A 57 11.00 -16.50 -8.11
N ALA A 58 9.96 -17.04 -7.46
CA ALA A 58 8.82 -16.27 -6.98
C ALA A 58 9.15 -15.27 -5.83
N ILE A 59 10.32 -15.40 -5.18
CA ILE A 59 10.78 -14.44 -4.16
C ILE A 59 11.10 -13.08 -4.81
N VAL A 60 11.63 -13.07 -6.03
CA VAL A 60 12.02 -11.85 -6.75
C VAL A 60 10.86 -10.86 -6.89
N PRO A 61 9.69 -11.24 -7.45
CA PRO A 61 8.54 -10.34 -7.56
C PRO A 61 7.95 -9.93 -6.19
N ALA A 62 7.97 -10.80 -5.18
CA ALA A 62 7.52 -10.44 -3.83
C ALA A 62 8.42 -9.36 -3.18
N VAL A 63 9.75 -9.50 -3.33
CA VAL A 63 10.73 -8.52 -2.83
C VAL A 63 10.67 -7.23 -3.64
N ALA A 64 10.53 -7.30 -4.96
CA ALA A 64 10.39 -6.13 -5.82
C ALA A 64 9.15 -5.29 -5.47
N PHE A 65 8.01 -5.95 -5.24
CA PHE A 65 6.78 -5.28 -4.80
C PHE A 65 6.96 -4.60 -3.44
N LYS A 66 7.57 -5.30 -2.47
CA LYS A 66 7.84 -4.74 -1.14
C LYS A 66 8.77 -3.54 -1.20
N LEU A 67 9.84 -3.62 -1.99
CA LEU A 67 10.77 -2.51 -2.23
C LEU A 67 10.06 -1.30 -2.87
N SER A 68 9.20 -1.51 -3.87
CA SER A 68 8.41 -0.44 -4.50
C SER A 68 7.54 0.32 -3.48
N THR A 69 6.86 -0.39 -2.57
CA THR A 69 6.04 0.25 -1.54
C THR A 69 6.83 1.04 -0.50
N LEU A 70 8.09 0.66 -0.25
CA LEU A 70 8.97 1.32 0.72
C LEU A 70 9.72 2.51 0.12
N THR A 71 10.06 2.47 -1.17
CA THR A 71 10.79 3.55 -1.84
C THR A 71 9.89 4.75 -2.16
N MET A 72 8.61 4.54 -2.47
CA MET A 72 7.66 5.60 -2.77
C MET A 72 7.56 6.71 -1.69
N PRO A 73 7.40 6.41 -0.38
CA PRO A 73 7.40 7.44 0.66
C PRO A 73 8.76 8.12 0.83
N PHE A 74 9.87 7.41 0.59
CA PHE A 74 11.22 7.99 0.63
C PHE A 74 11.41 9.03 -0.48
N PHE A 75 11.06 8.69 -1.73
CA PHE A 75 11.12 9.62 -2.86
C PHE A 75 10.18 10.81 -2.67
N LYS A 76 8.98 10.59 -2.13
CA LYS A 76 8.03 11.67 -1.79
C LYS A 76 8.64 12.65 -0.77
N LYS A 77 9.34 12.15 0.25
CA LYS A 77 10.00 12.99 1.28
C LYS A 77 11.12 13.84 0.67
N ILE A 78 11.92 13.27 -0.23
CA ILE A 78 12.98 14.00 -0.95
C ILE A 78 12.38 15.10 -1.83
N TRP A 79 11.33 14.79 -2.58
CA TRP A 79 10.68 15.75 -3.48
C TRP A 79 10.06 16.93 -2.71
N LEU A 80 9.36 16.67 -1.61
CA LEU A 80 8.79 17.72 -0.75
C LEU A 80 9.87 18.61 -0.13
N LYS A 81 11.00 18.03 0.32
CA LYS A 81 12.13 18.80 0.85
C LYS A 81 12.72 19.75 -0.19
N ARG A 82 12.84 19.29 -1.46
CA ARG A 82 13.33 20.13 -2.57
C ARG A 82 12.33 21.21 -2.96
N LYS A 83 11.03 20.91 -3.02
CA LYS A 83 10.00 21.90 -3.35
C LYS A 83 9.94 23.03 -2.31
N LYS A 84 10.00 22.70 -1.01
CA LYS A 84 9.99 23.68 0.08
C LYS A 84 11.23 24.60 0.09
N GLN A 85 12.30 24.21 -0.60
CA GLN A 85 13.53 24.99 -0.72
C GLN A 85 13.55 25.90 -1.96
N ASN A 86 12.59 25.73 -2.89
CA ASN A 86 12.40 26.61 -4.04
C ASN A 86 11.35 27.71 -3.81
N ASP A 87 10.56 27.60 -2.74
CA ASP A 87 9.53 28.59 -2.34
C ASP A 87 10.02 29.54 -1.21
N ASN A 88 11.30 29.46 -0.82
CA ASN A 88 11.99 30.32 0.15
C ASN A 88 13.15 31.05 -0.54
#